data_AF-A0A7V9VV54-F1
#
_entry.id   AF-A0A7V9VV54-F1
#
_cell.length_a   1.000
_cell.length_b   1.000
_cell.length_c   1.000
_cell.angle_alpha   90.00
_cell.angle_beta   90.00
_cell.angle_gamma   90.00
#
_symmetry.space_group_name_H-M   'P 1'
#
loop_
_entity.id
_entity.type
_entity.pdbx_description
1 polymer ?
#
loop_
_entity_poly.entity_id
_entity_poly.type
_entity_poly.pdbx_seq_one_letter_code
_entity_poly.pdbx_strand_id
1 'polypeptide(L)'
;MKRLFAIVAVSLLFSLVAPAAAQDATPETGPSLLAELGYPELRVTSDGATSDMPTELEAGRYHIILENTSEVDIDLEFYQLPEGTTIEDLEAFFAEVSESEGPGFAVPDFFYDMVFNGGATSLAGETGEVVLDLMPGEWVVNLLTYDPETDETADVLNTLTVTGEEPEVEDVAGAIEIVMAEMYFEAPETIVAGPQIWNVVNNGLQVHHVVLSLVPDGTTEAQVLELASSFGPPASPEAGATPVEPALSFEDVEDVFYSLLFSNGQSNWYELDLQPGTYAMLCFMPDPSGTSHVMLGMIEIFTVE
;
A
#
# COMPACT_ATOMS: atom_id res chain seq x y z
N MET A 1 -19.87 11.01 -13.75
CA MET A 1 -19.14 10.06 -14.63
C MET A 1 -17.85 10.71 -15.12
N LYS A 2 -16.99 11.18 -14.20
CA LYS A 2 -15.72 11.89 -14.47
C LYS A 2 -14.74 11.68 -13.29
N ARG A 3 -14.86 10.59 -12.57
CA ARG A 3 -14.14 10.36 -11.31
C ARG A 3 -13.29 9.11 -11.48
N LEU A 4 -12.08 9.15 -10.93
CA LEU A 4 -11.12 8.05 -10.79
C LEU A 4 -10.09 7.75 -11.89
N PHE A 5 -9.50 8.74 -12.57
CA PHE A 5 -8.41 8.40 -13.50
C PHE A 5 -7.39 9.52 -13.62
N ALA A 6 -6.38 9.52 -12.73
CA ALA A 6 -5.00 9.97 -13.01
C ALA A 6 -4.16 10.07 -11.72
N ILE A 7 -3.91 8.97 -11.01
CA ILE A 7 -2.82 8.96 -10.01
C ILE A 7 -2.04 7.64 -10.16
N VAL A 8 -1.10 7.66 -11.10
CA VAL A 8 -0.01 6.67 -11.16
C VAL A 8 1.28 7.47 -11.25
N ALA A 9 1.76 7.86 -10.08
CA ALA A 9 3.16 8.01 -9.72
C ALA A 9 3.16 8.67 -8.35
N VAL A 10 3.52 7.91 -7.32
CA VAL A 10 3.96 8.38 -5.99
C VAL A 10 2.90 8.95 -5.02
N SER A 11 1.70 9.36 -5.45
CA SER A 11 0.56 9.51 -4.52
C SER A 11 -0.25 8.20 -4.47
N LEU A 12 0.20 7.20 -3.70
CA LEU A 12 -0.32 5.82 -3.76
C LEU A 12 -1.57 5.57 -2.88
N LEU A 13 -2.47 6.56 -2.79
CA LEU A 13 -3.80 6.38 -2.24
C LEU A 13 -4.77 6.11 -3.40
N PHE A 14 -5.00 4.83 -3.69
CA PHE A 14 -6.16 4.46 -4.52
C PHE A 14 -7.42 4.76 -3.70
N SER A 15 -8.25 5.66 -4.21
CA SER A 15 -9.52 5.98 -3.58
C SER A 15 -10.34 4.69 -3.44
N LEU A 16 -10.57 4.23 -2.21
CA LEU A 16 -11.69 3.34 -1.93
C LEU A 16 -12.96 4.09 -2.30
N VAL A 17 -13.42 3.96 -3.54
CA VAL A 17 -14.72 4.47 -3.95
C VAL A 17 -15.73 3.62 -3.22
N ALA A 18 -16.22 4.11 -2.08
CA ALA A 18 -17.40 3.54 -1.45
C ALA A 18 -18.50 3.44 -2.54
N PRO A 19 -18.92 2.23 -2.94
CA PRO A 19 -20.20 2.12 -3.61
C PRO A 19 -21.24 2.65 -2.64
N ALA A 20 -22.36 3.16 -3.15
CA ALA A 20 -23.53 3.50 -2.36
C ALA A 20 -24.22 2.20 -1.84
N ALA A 21 -23.47 1.46 -1.05
CA ALA A 21 -23.78 0.37 -0.15
C ALA A 21 -22.44 0.07 0.57
N ALA A 22 -21.82 1.09 1.20
CA ALA A 22 -20.86 0.84 2.26
C ALA A 22 -21.57 -0.10 3.23
N GLN A 23 -21.15 -1.37 3.22
CA GLN A 23 -21.67 -2.35 4.13
C GLN A 23 -21.38 -1.79 5.51
N ASP A 24 -22.40 -1.70 6.36
CA ASP A 24 -22.25 -1.42 7.80
C ASP A 24 -21.43 -2.56 8.42
N ALA A 25 -20.14 -2.66 8.09
CA ALA A 25 -19.14 -3.33 8.88
C ALA A 25 -18.72 -2.30 9.93
N THR A 26 -19.62 -2.03 10.87
CA THR A 26 -19.15 -1.69 12.20
C THR A 26 -18.20 -2.83 12.59
N PRO A 27 -16.90 -2.59 12.87
CA PRO A 27 -16.02 -3.66 13.29
C PRO A 27 -16.71 -4.41 14.43
N GLU A 28 -16.79 -5.73 14.36
CA GLU A 28 -17.17 -6.47 15.55
C GLU A 28 -16.25 -6.01 16.68
N THR A 29 -16.84 -5.62 17.81
CA THR A 29 -16.17 -5.03 18.99
C THR A 29 -15.30 -6.04 19.74
N GLY A 30 -14.53 -6.86 19.02
CA GLY A 30 -13.44 -7.68 19.53
C GLY A 30 -12.13 -6.89 19.55
N PRO A 31 -11.15 -7.28 20.38
CA PRO A 31 -9.80 -6.76 20.25
C PRO A 31 -9.20 -7.22 18.92
N SER A 32 -8.40 -6.36 18.27
CA SER A 32 -7.63 -6.72 17.07
C SER A 32 -6.79 -7.99 17.30
N LEU A 33 -6.71 -8.85 16.29
CA LEU A 33 -5.80 -10.00 16.27
C LEU A 33 -4.32 -9.57 16.43
N LEU A 34 -3.96 -8.39 15.94
CA LEU A 34 -2.62 -7.82 16.11
C LEU A 34 -2.33 -7.47 17.56
N ALA A 35 -3.32 -6.93 18.28
CA ALA A 35 -3.20 -6.64 19.70
C ALA A 35 -2.97 -7.91 20.55
N GLU A 36 -3.52 -9.05 20.13
CA GLU A 36 -3.34 -10.35 20.80
C GLU A 36 -1.89 -10.87 20.74
N LEU A 37 -1.08 -10.38 19.79
CA LEU A 37 0.34 -10.76 19.66
C LEU A 37 1.20 -10.22 20.81
N GLY A 38 0.75 -9.16 21.51
CA GLY A 38 1.40 -8.65 22.72
C GLY A 38 2.71 -7.89 22.48
N TYR A 39 2.92 -7.38 21.26
CA TYR A 39 4.06 -6.51 20.96
C TYR A 39 3.92 -5.13 21.64
N PRO A 40 5.04 -4.41 21.88
CA PRO A 40 5.00 -3.01 22.29
C PRO A 40 4.12 -2.17 21.35
N GLU A 41 3.19 -1.40 21.93
CA GLU A 41 2.35 -0.48 21.16
C GLU A 41 3.07 0.84 20.89
N LEU A 42 3.08 1.28 19.63
CA LEU A 42 3.36 2.66 19.23
C LEU A 42 2.05 3.27 18.73
N ARG A 43 1.35 4.00 19.60
CA ARG A 43 0.15 4.74 19.22
C ARG A 43 0.55 6.12 18.72
N VAL A 44 0.08 6.48 17.54
CA VAL A 44 0.27 7.78 16.89
C VAL A 44 -1.11 8.37 16.60
N THR A 45 -1.37 9.55 17.14
CA THR A 45 -2.58 10.34 16.87
C THR A 45 -2.23 11.43 15.86
N SER A 46 -3.03 11.57 14.79
CA SER A 46 -2.86 12.64 13.81
C SER A 46 -4.16 13.38 13.52
N ASP A 47 -4.04 14.68 13.24
CA ASP A 47 -5.13 15.54 12.75
C ASP A 47 -5.00 15.87 11.26
N GLY A 48 -4.15 15.12 10.54
CA GLY A 48 -3.87 15.31 9.11
C GLY A 48 -2.88 16.44 8.81
N ALA A 49 -2.53 17.28 9.78
CA ALA A 49 -1.50 18.30 9.63
C ALA A 49 -0.29 18.05 10.54
N THR A 50 -0.51 17.39 11.67
CA THR A 50 0.49 17.08 12.68
C THR A 50 0.24 15.69 13.26
N SER A 51 1.24 15.13 13.95
CA SER A 51 1.05 13.95 14.79
C SER A 51 1.83 14.06 16.09
N ASP A 52 1.52 13.18 17.05
CA ASP A 52 2.28 13.00 18.29
C ASP A 52 3.40 11.94 18.18
N MET A 53 3.81 11.60 16.94
CA MET A 53 4.89 10.65 16.67
C MET A 53 6.17 11.02 17.47
N PRO A 54 6.76 10.08 18.24
CA PRO A 54 8.02 10.32 18.93
C PRO A 54 9.18 10.56 17.97
N THR A 55 10.20 11.27 18.45
CA THR A 55 11.44 11.52 17.70
C THR A 55 12.52 10.48 17.97
N GLU A 56 12.35 9.63 18.99
CA GLU A 56 13.30 8.59 19.38
C GLU A 56 12.58 7.35 19.91
N LEU A 57 13.01 6.16 19.47
CA LEU A 57 12.54 4.86 19.92
C LEU A 57 13.70 3.88 20.06
N GLU A 58 13.49 2.78 20.81
CA GLU A 58 14.39 1.63 20.76
C GLU A 58 13.97 0.73 19.57
N ALA A 59 14.90 -0.02 19.01
CA ALA A 59 14.61 -0.97 17.94
C ALA A 59 13.76 -2.13 18.46
N GLY A 60 12.89 -2.64 17.58
CA GLY A 60 11.99 -3.73 17.94
C GLY A 60 10.83 -3.91 16.98
N ARG A 61 10.07 -4.98 17.23
CA ARG A 61 8.75 -5.18 16.63
C ARG A 61 7.71 -4.38 17.37
N TYR A 62 6.93 -3.58 16.66
CA TYR A 62 5.89 -2.75 17.22
C TYR A 62 4.52 -3.09 16.63
N HIS A 63 3.51 -3.03 17.49
CA HIS A 63 2.13 -2.84 17.06
C HIS A 63 1.88 -1.34 16.90
N ILE A 64 1.86 -0.87 15.65
CA ILE A 64 1.60 0.53 15.31
C ILE A 64 0.09 0.74 15.27
N ILE A 65 -0.39 1.75 15.97
CA ILE A 65 -1.80 2.14 15.98
C ILE A 65 -1.90 3.61 15.58
N LEU A 66 -2.43 3.87 14.38
CA LEU A 66 -2.64 5.21 13.84
C LEU A 66 -4.09 5.65 14.11
N GLU A 67 -4.28 6.58 15.04
CA GLU A 67 -5.58 7.20 15.32
C GLU A 67 -5.74 8.47 14.47
N ASN A 68 -6.59 8.41 13.44
CA ASN A 68 -6.85 9.51 12.54
C ASN A 68 -8.06 10.32 13.04
N THR A 69 -7.81 11.56 13.46
CA THR A 69 -8.84 12.49 13.95
C THR A 69 -9.27 13.52 12.91
N SER A 70 -8.76 13.39 11.68
CA SER A 70 -9.00 14.30 10.57
C SER A 70 -10.19 13.86 9.69
N GLU A 71 -10.52 14.68 8.69
CA GLU A 71 -11.53 14.38 7.68
C GLU A 71 -10.92 13.85 6.36
N VAL A 72 -9.62 13.56 6.36
CA VAL A 72 -8.86 13.02 5.22
C VAL A 72 -8.25 11.68 5.58
N ASP A 73 -7.94 10.87 4.58
CA ASP A 73 -7.22 9.61 4.80
C ASP A 73 -5.74 9.91 5.12
N ILE A 74 -5.12 9.05 5.93
CA ILE A 74 -3.72 9.21 6.34
C ILE A 74 -2.97 7.90 6.17
N ASP A 75 -1.83 7.98 5.47
CA ASP A 75 -0.77 6.99 5.49
C ASP A 75 0.38 7.46 6.37
N LEU A 76 0.79 6.61 7.31
CA LEU A 76 1.96 6.79 8.15
C LEU A 76 3.08 5.88 7.65
N GLU A 77 4.00 6.45 6.88
CA GLU A 77 4.99 5.70 6.12
C GLU A 77 6.39 5.86 6.73
N PHE A 78 7.18 4.79 6.72
CA PHE A 78 8.53 4.78 7.31
C PHE A 78 9.59 4.54 6.23
N TYR A 79 10.52 5.49 6.11
CA TYR A 79 11.59 5.46 5.12
C TYR A 79 12.97 5.55 5.75
N GLN A 80 13.97 4.87 5.16
CA GLN A 80 15.37 5.28 5.32
C GLN A 80 15.90 5.82 3.99
N LEU A 81 16.52 6.99 4.05
CA LEU A 81 17.12 7.63 2.90
C LEU A 81 18.51 7.03 2.61
N PRO A 82 18.88 6.86 1.33
CA PRO A 82 20.23 6.44 0.97
C PRO A 82 21.29 7.48 1.38
N GLU A 83 22.54 7.04 1.54
CA GLU A 83 23.63 7.93 1.94
C GLU A 83 23.78 9.11 0.97
N GLY A 84 23.68 10.33 1.51
CA GLY A 84 23.85 11.56 0.74
C GLY A 84 22.56 12.18 0.22
N THR A 85 21.41 11.53 0.38
CA THR A 85 20.08 12.11 0.12
C THR A 85 19.55 12.80 1.36
N THR A 86 18.95 13.98 1.20
CA THR A 86 18.36 14.74 2.32
C THR A 86 16.83 14.69 2.32
N ILE A 87 16.22 15.11 3.42
CA ILE A 87 14.76 15.26 3.51
C ILE A 87 14.28 16.30 2.50
N GLU A 88 15.03 17.38 2.28
CA GLU A 88 14.69 18.39 1.28
C GLU A 88 14.71 17.84 -0.16
N ASP A 89 15.57 16.86 -0.46
CA ASP A 89 15.54 16.17 -1.76
C ASP A 89 14.25 15.35 -1.91
N LEU A 90 13.79 14.71 -0.82
CA LEU A 90 12.53 13.95 -0.80
C LEU A 90 11.32 14.88 -0.91
N GLU A 91 11.29 15.98 -0.15
CA GLU A 91 10.22 17.00 -0.24
C GLU A 91 10.11 17.58 -1.65
N ALA A 92 11.26 17.90 -2.27
CA ALA A 92 11.27 18.42 -3.64
C ALA A 92 10.70 17.39 -4.64
N PHE A 93 11.02 16.11 -4.44
CA PHE A 93 10.48 15.03 -5.26
C PHE A 93 8.97 14.87 -5.08
N PHE A 94 8.46 14.79 -3.85
CA PHE A 94 7.02 14.69 -3.58
C PHE A 94 6.23 15.92 -4.04
N ALA A 95 6.81 17.11 -3.94
CA ALA A 95 6.22 18.31 -4.53
C ALA A 95 6.12 18.23 -6.05
N GLU A 96 7.16 17.72 -6.74
CA GLU A 96 7.13 17.55 -8.19
C GLU A 96 6.10 16.51 -8.64
N VAL A 97 5.96 15.43 -7.86
CA VAL A 97 4.94 14.39 -8.04
C VAL A 97 3.53 14.98 -7.95
N SER A 98 3.23 15.68 -6.86
CA SER A 98 1.87 16.20 -6.59
C SER A 98 1.43 17.27 -7.59
N GLU A 99 2.37 17.96 -8.23
CA GLU A 99 2.08 18.91 -9.32
C GLU A 99 1.98 18.23 -10.70
N SER A 100 2.32 16.94 -10.82
CA SER A 100 2.38 16.25 -12.11
C SER A 100 1.01 15.76 -12.58
N GLU A 101 0.55 16.26 -13.73
CA GLU A 101 -0.67 15.79 -14.39
C GLU A 101 -0.31 14.79 -15.53
N GLY A 102 -0.29 13.49 -15.22
CA GLY A 102 -0.30 12.41 -16.23
C GLY A 102 0.83 11.37 -16.14
N PRO A 103 0.75 10.27 -16.91
CA PRO A 103 1.72 9.18 -16.84
C PRO A 103 3.06 9.62 -17.45
N GLY A 104 4.15 9.41 -16.72
CA GLY A 104 5.52 9.66 -17.20
C GLY A 104 6.37 10.57 -16.35
N PHE A 105 6.07 10.71 -15.05
CA PHE A 105 6.98 11.36 -14.13
C PHE A 105 8.28 10.55 -13.96
N ALA A 106 9.42 11.23 -13.94
CA ALA A 106 10.71 10.58 -13.79
C ALA A 106 10.95 10.30 -12.30
N VAL A 107 10.85 9.03 -11.90
CA VAL A 107 11.25 8.61 -10.56
C VAL A 107 12.79 8.71 -10.47
N PRO A 108 13.35 9.49 -9.53
CA PRO A 108 14.77 9.67 -9.40
C PRO A 108 15.43 8.39 -8.89
N ASP A 109 16.67 8.13 -9.30
CA ASP A 109 17.38 6.90 -8.94
C ASP A 109 17.43 6.68 -7.41
N PHE A 110 17.58 7.75 -6.61
CA PHE A 110 17.64 7.63 -5.15
C PHE A 110 16.37 7.02 -4.55
N PHE A 111 15.21 7.17 -5.19
CA PHE A 111 13.96 6.59 -4.72
C PHE A 111 14.04 5.07 -4.69
N TYR A 112 14.66 4.46 -5.70
CA TYR A 112 14.84 3.00 -5.76
C TYR A 112 15.91 2.49 -4.79
N ASP A 113 16.76 3.38 -4.27
CA ASP A 113 17.77 3.07 -3.26
C ASP A 113 17.28 3.33 -1.82
N MET A 114 16.06 3.89 -1.65
CA MET A 114 15.44 4.05 -0.33
C MET A 114 15.02 2.70 0.27
N VAL A 115 14.98 2.66 1.60
CA VAL A 115 14.30 1.59 2.33
C VAL A 115 12.87 2.04 2.63
N PHE A 116 11.87 1.37 2.07
CA PHE A 116 10.46 1.53 2.41
C PHE A 116 10.05 0.40 3.35
N ASN A 117 9.61 0.72 4.56
CA ASN A 117 9.26 -0.28 5.60
C ASN A 117 7.74 -0.44 5.79
N GLY A 118 6.97 -0.04 4.79
CA GLY A 118 5.52 0.03 4.89
C GLY A 118 5.07 1.03 5.96
N GLY A 119 4.05 0.64 6.72
CA GLY A 119 3.42 1.50 7.71
C GLY A 119 1.93 1.25 7.90
N ALA A 120 1.24 2.21 8.52
CA ALA A 120 -0.18 2.13 8.82
C ALA A 120 -0.98 3.08 7.92
N THR A 121 -2.11 2.61 7.43
CA THR A 121 -3.13 3.43 6.76
C THR A 121 -4.33 3.58 7.68
N SER A 122 -4.90 4.79 7.78
CA SER A 122 -6.15 5.03 8.48
C SER A 122 -7.05 5.95 7.67
N LEU A 123 -8.27 5.50 7.39
CA LEU A 123 -9.29 6.34 6.78
C LEU A 123 -9.70 7.50 7.70
N ALA A 124 -10.32 8.52 7.12
CA ALA A 124 -10.84 9.69 7.83
C ALA A 124 -11.68 9.31 9.06
N GLY A 125 -11.25 9.75 10.24
CA GLY A 125 -11.94 9.50 11.51
C GLY A 125 -11.82 8.07 12.06
N GLU A 126 -11.02 7.21 11.43
CA GLU A 126 -10.86 5.81 11.82
C GLU A 126 -9.54 5.53 12.57
N THR A 127 -9.23 4.26 12.77
CA THR A 127 -7.95 3.81 13.32
C THR A 127 -7.36 2.74 12.42
N GLY A 128 -6.11 2.93 12.02
CA GLY A 128 -5.31 1.97 11.29
C GLY A 128 -4.38 1.20 12.21
N GLU A 129 -4.17 -0.09 11.95
CA GLU A 129 -3.29 -0.95 12.74
C GLU A 129 -2.37 -1.76 11.82
N VAL A 130 -1.10 -1.87 12.20
CA VAL A 130 -0.11 -2.73 11.53
C VAL A 130 0.91 -3.20 12.55
N VAL A 131 1.48 -4.37 12.37
CA VAL A 131 2.72 -4.75 13.06
C VAL A 131 3.88 -4.65 12.09
N LEU A 132 5.00 -4.05 12.52
CA LEU A 132 6.22 -3.96 11.72
C LEU A 132 7.46 -3.92 12.61
N ASP A 133 8.61 -4.18 12.00
CA ASP A 133 9.90 -4.12 12.66
C ASP A 133 10.59 -2.78 12.39
N LEU A 134 11.02 -2.08 13.45
CA LEU A 134 11.83 -0.87 13.36
C LEU A 134 13.28 -1.21 13.72
N MET A 135 14.14 -1.25 12.71
CA MET A 135 15.58 -1.49 12.87
C MET A 135 16.32 -0.21 13.32
N PRO A 136 17.47 -0.34 14.03
CA PRO A 136 18.27 0.82 14.40
C PRO A 136 18.66 1.67 13.18
N GLY A 137 18.54 2.99 13.28
CA GLY A 137 18.85 3.91 12.21
C GLY A 137 18.08 5.23 12.28
N GLU A 138 18.37 6.10 11.32
CA GLU A 138 17.60 7.33 11.12
C GLU A 138 16.49 7.06 10.12
N TRP A 139 15.26 7.38 10.52
CA TRP A 139 14.06 7.19 9.73
C TRP A 139 13.42 8.54 9.42
N VAL A 140 12.88 8.65 8.21
CA VAL A 140 11.89 9.68 7.85
C VAL A 140 10.52 9.04 8.03
N VAL A 141 9.63 9.75 8.70
CA VAL A 141 8.23 9.36 8.87
C VAL A 141 7.37 10.32 8.07
N ASN A 142 6.72 9.83 7.03
CA ASN A 142 5.78 10.64 6.24
C ASN A 142 4.37 10.46 6.79
N LEU A 143 3.68 11.57 7.04
CA LEU A 143 2.23 11.60 7.11
C LEU A 143 1.73 12.06 5.73
N LEU A 144 1.43 11.11 4.87
CA LEU A 144 0.79 11.38 3.60
C LEU A 144 -0.71 11.45 3.84
N THR A 145 -1.33 12.56 3.45
CA THR A 145 -2.78 12.73 3.52
C THR A 145 -3.41 12.70 2.15
N TYR A 146 -4.65 12.21 2.06
CA TYR A 146 -5.46 12.24 0.86
C TYR A 146 -6.89 12.69 1.17
N ASP A 147 -7.33 13.75 0.51
CA ASP A 147 -8.71 14.22 0.55
C ASP A 147 -9.50 13.62 -0.63
N PRO A 148 -10.39 12.64 -0.40
CA PRO A 148 -11.16 12.01 -1.47
C PRO A 148 -12.21 12.93 -2.09
N GLU A 149 -12.56 14.06 -1.45
CA GLU A 149 -13.49 15.04 -2.01
C GLU A 149 -12.81 15.97 -3.01
N THR A 150 -11.57 16.38 -2.73
CA THR A 150 -10.81 17.32 -3.56
C THR A 150 -9.80 16.64 -4.49
N ASP A 151 -9.49 15.36 -4.24
CA ASP A 151 -8.43 14.60 -4.93
C ASP A 151 -7.05 15.24 -4.73
N GLU A 152 -6.81 15.80 -3.54
CA GLU A 152 -5.56 16.45 -3.16
C GLU A 152 -4.79 15.61 -2.15
N THR A 153 -3.46 15.63 -2.25
CA THR A 153 -2.55 15.03 -1.27
C THR A 153 -1.64 16.06 -0.62
N ALA A 154 -1.18 15.77 0.59
CA ALA A 154 -0.13 16.54 1.24
C ALA A 154 0.77 15.66 2.10
N ASP A 155 2.07 15.91 2.03
CA ASP A 155 3.11 15.22 2.80
C ASP A 155 3.56 16.07 4.00
N VAL A 156 3.70 15.43 5.16
CA VAL A 156 4.34 16.03 6.34
C VAL A 156 5.45 15.10 6.82
N LEU A 157 6.70 15.46 6.49
CA LEU A 157 7.88 14.67 6.84
C LEU A 157 8.38 15.00 8.25
N ASN A 158 8.55 13.95 9.04
CA ASN A 158 9.13 13.97 10.38
C ASN A 158 10.38 13.07 10.44
N THR A 159 11.18 13.23 11.50
CA THR A 159 12.36 12.39 11.74
C THR A 159 12.19 11.54 12.99
N LEU A 160 12.61 10.28 12.90
CA LEU A 160 12.64 9.33 14.00
C LEU A 160 14.02 8.66 14.08
N THR A 161 14.67 8.77 15.22
CA THR A 161 15.90 8.01 15.50
C THR A 161 15.54 6.72 16.22
N VAL A 162 15.87 5.58 15.64
CA VAL A 162 15.71 4.25 16.28
C VAL A 162 17.07 3.79 16.79
N THR A 163 17.15 3.52 18.09
CA THR A 163 18.40 3.16 18.79
C THR A 163 18.41 1.69 19.21
N GLY A 164 19.49 1.22 19.85
CA GLY A 164 19.56 -0.15 20.37
C GLY A 164 20.15 -1.16 19.39
N GLU A 165 19.96 -2.45 19.71
CA GLU A 165 20.43 -3.58 18.90
C GLU A 165 19.34 -4.05 17.95
N GLU A 166 19.73 -4.61 16.80
CA GLU A 166 18.80 -5.24 15.87
C GLU A 166 17.99 -6.33 16.60
N PRO A 167 16.65 -6.27 16.58
CA PRO A 167 15.83 -7.27 17.25
C PRO A 167 16.04 -8.65 16.63
N GLU A 168 15.99 -9.71 17.46
CA GLU A 168 15.73 -11.04 16.93
C GLU A 168 14.25 -11.12 16.55
N VAL A 169 14.00 -11.30 15.26
CA VAL A 169 12.67 -11.26 14.67
C VAL A 169 12.18 -12.69 14.43
N GLU A 170 11.14 -13.11 15.17
CA GLU A 170 10.46 -14.40 14.95
C GLU A 170 9.20 -14.22 14.09
N ASP A 171 8.88 -15.20 13.25
CA ASP A 171 7.64 -15.18 12.46
C ASP A 171 6.39 -15.22 13.34
N VAL A 172 5.32 -14.55 12.89
CA VAL A 172 4.02 -14.61 13.54
C VAL A 172 3.36 -15.95 13.22
N ALA A 173 3.30 -16.84 14.21
CA ALA A 173 2.76 -18.18 14.02
C ALA A 173 1.30 -18.16 13.54
N GLY A 174 1.04 -18.79 12.39
CA GLY A 174 -0.30 -18.91 11.82
C GLY A 174 -0.71 -17.73 10.93
N ALA A 175 0.18 -16.77 10.67
CA ALA A 175 -0.05 -15.76 9.65
C ALA A 175 -0.14 -16.38 8.24
N ILE A 176 -0.98 -15.78 7.40
CA ILE A 176 -1.02 -16.06 5.97
C ILE A 176 0.16 -15.34 5.31
N GLU A 177 1.05 -16.10 4.68
CA GLU A 177 2.24 -15.55 4.04
C GLU A 177 1.92 -15.10 2.60
N ILE A 178 2.13 -13.82 2.33
CA ILE A 178 2.12 -13.22 0.99
C ILE A 178 3.53 -12.73 0.68
N VAL A 179 4.18 -13.40 -0.26
CA VAL A 179 5.54 -13.03 -0.69
C VAL A 179 5.47 -12.25 -1.99
N MET A 180 6.07 -11.06 -1.98
CA MET A 180 6.34 -10.27 -3.18
C MET A 180 7.77 -10.50 -3.62
N ALA A 181 7.98 -10.83 -4.89
CA ALA A 181 9.32 -10.93 -5.45
C ALA A 181 9.33 -10.68 -6.97
N GLU A 182 10.17 -9.74 -7.40
CA GLU A 182 10.35 -9.38 -8.80
C GLU A 182 9.04 -9.04 -9.54
N MET A 183 8.42 -9.98 -10.26
CA MET A 183 7.18 -9.72 -11.01
C MET A 183 6.13 -10.79 -10.70
N TYR A 184 6.15 -11.35 -9.49
CA TYR A 184 5.15 -12.32 -9.05
C TYR A 184 4.82 -12.14 -7.57
N PHE A 185 3.66 -12.66 -7.21
CA PHE A 185 3.27 -12.91 -5.83
C PHE A 185 3.29 -14.42 -5.57
N GLU A 186 3.66 -14.82 -4.37
CA GLU A 186 3.39 -16.16 -3.86
C GLU A 186 2.37 -16.04 -2.73
N ALA A 187 1.25 -16.73 -2.88
CA ALA A 187 0.16 -16.78 -1.93
C ALA A 187 -0.39 -18.22 -1.86
N PRO A 188 -1.08 -18.61 -0.78
CA PRO A 188 -1.81 -19.87 -0.75
C PRO A 188 -2.86 -19.96 -1.87
N GLU A 189 -2.99 -21.12 -2.52
CA GLU A 189 -3.98 -21.33 -3.60
C GLU A 189 -5.44 -21.06 -3.14
N THR A 190 -5.72 -21.29 -1.86
CA THR A 190 -7.01 -21.03 -1.23
C THR A 190 -6.79 -20.49 0.16
N ILE A 191 -7.47 -19.40 0.48
CA ILE A 191 -7.45 -18.76 1.79
C ILE A 191 -8.83 -18.95 2.41
N VAL A 192 -8.88 -19.25 3.71
CA VAL A 192 -10.17 -19.38 4.41
C VAL A 192 -10.74 -17.99 4.63
N ALA A 193 -12.05 -17.80 4.50
CA ALA A 193 -12.70 -16.54 4.82
C ALA A 193 -12.63 -16.20 6.32
N GLY A 194 -12.67 -14.91 6.64
CA GLY A 194 -12.70 -14.41 8.01
C GLY A 194 -11.43 -13.70 8.47
N PRO A 195 -11.43 -13.17 9.71
CA PRO A 195 -10.33 -12.40 10.29
C PRO A 195 -9.07 -13.25 10.42
N GLN A 196 -7.99 -12.81 9.79
CA GLN A 196 -6.69 -13.46 9.81
C GLN A 196 -5.56 -12.43 9.85
N ILE A 197 -4.42 -12.85 10.38
CA ILE A 197 -3.18 -12.09 10.28
C ILE A 197 -2.49 -12.46 8.97
N TRP A 198 -2.14 -11.47 8.17
CA TRP A 198 -1.43 -11.60 6.91
C TRP A 198 -0.04 -11.02 7.05
N ASN A 199 0.98 -11.81 6.76
CA ASN A 199 2.36 -11.35 6.62
C ASN A 199 2.60 -11.00 5.15
N VAL A 200 2.78 -9.71 4.87
CA VAL A 200 3.18 -9.24 3.55
C VAL A 200 4.67 -8.96 3.60
N VAL A 201 5.46 -9.69 2.82
CA VAL A 201 6.93 -9.60 2.81
C VAL A 201 7.45 -9.40 1.40
N ASN A 202 8.42 -8.50 1.24
CA ASN A 202 9.15 -8.36 -0.01
C ASN A 202 10.50 -9.10 0.04
N ASN A 203 10.61 -10.18 -0.71
CA ASN A 203 11.86 -10.93 -0.90
C ASN A 203 12.57 -10.61 -2.23
N GLY A 204 11.96 -9.78 -3.08
CA GLY A 204 12.48 -9.34 -4.36
C GLY A 204 13.41 -8.13 -4.26
N LEU A 205 14.15 -7.88 -5.33
CA LEU A 205 15.10 -6.75 -5.38
C LEU A 205 14.44 -5.39 -5.63
N GLN A 206 13.23 -5.35 -6.17
CA GLN A 206 12.51 -4.10 -6.44
C GLN A 206 11.55 -3.77 -5.31
N VAL A 207 11.22 -2.48 -5.17
CA VAL A 207 10.17 -2.03 -4.25
C VAL A 207 8.81 -2.53 -4.72
N HIS A 208 8.01 -3.07 -3.81
CA HIS A 208 6.69 -3.62 -4.13
C HIS A 208 5.64 -3.14 -3.14
N HIS A 209 4.38 -3.27 -3.55
CA HIS A 209 3.20 -3.16 -2.70
C HIS A 209 2.14 -4.14 -3.18
N VAL A 210 1.13 -4.34 -2.35
CA VAL A 210 -0.08 -5.08 -2.67
C VAL A 210 -1.22 -4.10 -2.84
N VAL A 211 -1.93 -4.18 -3.96
CA VAL A 211 -3.34 -3.78 -4.06
C VAL A 211 -4.15 -5.06 -4.19
N LEU A 212 -5.14 -5.21 -3.33
CA LEU A 212 -6.04 -6.35 -3.31
C LEU A 212 -7.45 -5.89 -3.69
N SER A 213 -7.98 -6.49 -4.75
CA SER A 213 -9.31 -6.16 -5.27
C SER A 213 -10.18 -7.40 -5.38
N LEU A 214 -11.42 -7.32 -4.91
CA LEU A 214 -12.46 -8.30 -5.21
C LEU A 214 -12.86 -8.16 -6.68
N VAL A 215 -12.92 -9.29 -7.39
CA VAL A 215 -13.24 -9.35 -8.82
C VAL A 215 -14.28 -10.44 -9.10
N PRO A 216 -14.98 -10.41 -10.24
CA PRO A 216 -15.96 -11.43 -10.58
C PRO A 216 -15.35 -12.83 -10.65
N ASP A 217 -16.13 -13.85 -10.30
CA ASP A 217 -15.69 -15.23 -10.40
C ASP A 217 -15.25 -15.62 -11.83
N GLY A 218 -14.11 -16.31 -11.91
CA GLY A 218 -13.51 -16.72 -13.17
C GLY A 218 -12.73 -15.62 -13.89
N THR A 219 -12.51 -14.47 -13.25
CA THR A 219 -11.58 -13.44 -13.73
C THR A 219 -10.18 -14.03 -13.89
N THR A 220 -9.51 -13.66 -14.97
CA THR A 220 -8.15 -14.10 -15.33
C THR A 220 -7.17 -12.95 -15.24
N GLU A 221 -5.89 -13.25 -14.98
CA GLU A 221 -4.81 -12.25 -15.00
C GLU A 221 -4.79 -11.44 -16.29
N ALA A 222 -5.09 -12.05 -17.43
CA ALA A 222 -5.13 -11.37 -18.72
C ALA A 222 -6.22 -10.31 -18.81
N GLN A 223 -7.38 -10.52 -18.19
CA GLN A 223 -8.45 -9.53 -18.11
C GLN A 223 -8.07 -8.38 -17.17
N VAL A 224 -7.40 -8.69 -16.07
CA VAL A 224 -6.90 -7.67 -15.15
C VAL A 224 -5.79 -6.84 -15.80
N LEU A 225 -4.87 -7.46 -16.53
CA LEU A 225 -3.84 -6.78 -17.30
C LEU A 225 -4.44 -5.89 -18.39
N GLU A 226 -5.48 -6.35 -19.09
CA GLU A 226 -6.21 -5.54 -20.07
C GLU A 226 -6.84 -4.31 -19.42
N LEU A 227 -7.47 -4.48 -18.26
CA LEU A 227 -8.03 -3.37 -17.48
C LEU A 227 -6.92 -2.41 -17.01
N ALA A 228 -5.81 -2.92 -16.46
CA ALA A 228 -4.66 -2.13 -16.03
C ALA A 228 -4.01 -1.36 -17.19
N SER A 229 -3.99 -1.94 -18.39
CA SER A 229 -3.48 -1.29 -19.60
C SER A 229 -4.32 -0.08 -20.02
N SER A 230 -5.59 -0.01 -19.60
CA SER A 230 -6.46 1.13 -19.91
C SER A 230 -6.09 2.41 -19.14
N PHE A 231 -5.23 2.30 -18.11
CA PHE A 231 -4.64 3.45 -17.39
C PHE A 231 -3.42 4.06 -18.13
N GLY A 232 -2.84 3.36 -19.11
CA GLY A 232 -1.70 3.85 -19.90
C GLY A 232 -2.09 4.86 -20.98
N PRO A 233 -1.11 5.56 -21.60
CA PRO A 233 -1.40 6.39 -22.77
C PRO A 233 -2.10 5.55 -23.84
N PRO A 234 -3.17 6.06 -24.49
CA PRO A 234 -3.91 5.29 -25.49
C PRO A 234 -2.94 4.78 -26.54
N ALA A 235 -3.01 3.48 -26.83
CA ALA A 235 -2.26 2.89 -27.93
C ALA A 235 -2.47 3.75 -29.19
N SER A 236 -1.38 4.04 -29.92
CA SER A 236 -1.46 4.73 -31.21
C SER A 236 -2.59 4.12 -32.06
N PRO A 237 -3.47 4.91 -32.68
CA PRO A 237 -4.68 4.42 -33.39
C PRO A 237 -4.40 3.63 -34.68
N GLU A 238 -3.27 2.93 -34.78
CA GLU A 238 -2.88 2.13 -35.94
C GLU A 238 -3.44 0.69 -35.95
N ALA A 239 -4.13 0.24 -34.91
CA ALA A 239 -4.89 -1.00 -34.99
C ALA A 239 -6.33 -0.67 -35.41
N GLY A 240 -6.68 -0.92 -36.68
CA GLY A 240 -8.06 -0.95 -37.17
C GLY A 240 -8.90 -2.09 -36.58
N ALA A 241 -8.71 -2.40 -35.30
CA ALA A 241 -9.50 -3.33 -34.53
C ALA A 241 -10.86 -2.70 -34.21
N THR A 242 -11.91 -3.48 -34.39
CA THR A 242 -13.23 -3.12 -33.87
C THR A 242 -13.13 -3.13 -32.34
N PRO A 243 -13.57 -2.10 -31.60
CA PRO A 243 -13.54 -2.16 -30.14
C PRO A 243 -14.32 -3.39 -29.68
N VAL A 244 -13.64 -4.32 -29.05
CA VAL A 244 -14.27 -5.38 -28.28
C VAL A 244 -14.50 -4.76 -26.90
N GLU A 245 -15.73 -4.83 -26.39
CA GLU A 245 -16.00 -4.46 -25.00
C GLU A 245 -15.09 -5.31 -24.09
N PRO A 246 -14.29 -4.70 -23.20
CA PRO A 246 -13.40 -5.47 -22.34
C PRO A 246 -14.24 -6.39 -21.44
N ALA A 247 -13.71 -7.57 -21.16
CA ALA A 247 -14.45 -8.58 -20.40
C ALA A 247 -14.52 -8.28 -18.88
N LEU A 248 -13.73 -7.32 -18.41
CA LEU A 248 -13.73 -6.78 -17.05
C LEU A 248 -13.76 -5.26 -17.15
N SER A 249 -14.57 -4.60 -16.31
CA SER A 249 -14.66 -3.15 -16.22
C SER A 249 -14.36 -2.67 -14.81
N PHE A 250 -14.12 -1.37 -14.64
CA PHE A 250 -13.93 -0.76 -13.32
C PHE A 250 -15.15 -0.87 -12.40
N GLU A 251 -16.35 -1.01 -12.95
CA GLU A 251 -17.56 -1.20 -12.15
C GLU A 251 -17.63 -2.63 -11.56
N ASP A 252 -16.79 -3.54 -12.05
CA ASP A 252 -16.72 -4.94 -11.60
C ASP A 252 -15.60 -5.18 -10.57
N VAL A 253 -14.75 -4.18 -10.30
CA VAL A 253 -13.59 -4.27 -9.40
C VAL A 253 -13.85 -3.45 -8.15
N GLU A 254 -13.66 -4.07 -6.98
CA GLU A 254 -13.75 -3.41 -5.69
C GLU A 254 -12.40 -3.55 -4.97
N ASP A 255 -11.67 -2.45 -4.80
CA ASP A 255 -10.46 -2.45 -3.98
C ASP A 255 -10.86 -2.65 -2.51
N VAL A 256 -10.21 -3.60 -1.83
CA VAL A 256 -10.54 -3.97 -0.44
C VAL A 256 -9.40 -3.72 0.52
N PHE A 257 -8.17 -3.68 0.02
CA PHE A 257 -6.97 -3.47 0.82
C PHE A 257 -5.83 -3.01 -0.09
N TYR A 258 -4.94 -2.19 0.47
CA TYR A 258 -3.62 -2.00 -0.09
C TYR A 258 -2.59 -1.93 1.03
N SER A 259 -1.37 -2.31 0.71
CA SER A 259 -0.21 -2.12 1.57
C SER A 259 0.55 -0.88 1.12
N LEU A 260 1.33 -0.29 2.02
CA LEU A 260 2.34 0.72 1.65
C LEU A 260 3.53 0.05 0.93
N LEU A 261 4.61 0.80 0.69
CA LEU A 261 5.77 0.29 -0.05
C LEU A 261 6.73 -0.54 0.81
N PHE A 262 7.25 -1.60 0.22
CA PHE A 262 8.19 -2.52 0.85
C PHE A 262 9.46 -2.60 0.02
N SER A 263 10.61 -2.27 0.62
CA SER A 263 11.93 -2.63 0.08
C SER A 263 12.27 -4.09 0.39
N ASN A 264 13.34 -4.60 -0.23
CA ASN A 264 13.84 -5.94 0.03
C ASN A 264 14.02 -6.22 1.53
N GLY A 265 13.51 -7.35 1.99
CA GLY A 265 13.60 -7.83 3.37
C GLY A 265 12.64 -7.16 4.34
N GLN A 266 11.80 -6.22 3.90
CA GLN A 266 10.80 -5.59 4.76
C GLN A 266 9.52 -6.43 4.79
N SER A 267 8.86 -6.44 5.96
CA SER A 267 7.65 -7.21 6.23
C SER A 267 6.75 -6.46 7.21
N ASN A 268 5.44 -6.52 6.98
CA ASN A 268 4.41 -5.96 7.85
C ASN A 268 3.32 -7.03 8.03
N TRP A 269 2.67 -7.02 9.20
CA TRP A 269 1.52 -7.87 9.48
C TRP A 269 0.26 -7.04 9.59
N TYR A 270 -0.74 -7.44 8.82
CA TYR A 270 -2.05 -6.81 8.74
C TYR A 270 -3.13 -7.76 9.26
N GLU A 271 -4.19 -7.22 9.85
CA GLU A 271 -5.42 -7.97 10.09
C GLU A 271 -6.39 -7.73 8.94
N LEU A 272 -6.72 -8.78 8.19
CA LEU A 272 -7.68 -8.73 7.09
C LEU A 272 -8.84 -9.69 7.36
N ASP A 273 -10.07 -9.23 7.10
CA ASP A 273 -11.30 -10.01 7.17
C ASP A 273 -11.92 -10.16 5.77
N LEU A 274 -11.33 -11.04 4.96
CA LEU A 274 -11.80 -11.26 3.60
C LEU A 274 -13.04 -12.16 3.59
N GLN A 275 -14.04 -11.75 2.81
CA GLN A 275 -15.23 -12.55 2.54
C GLN A 275 -14.95 -13.60 1.45
N PRO A 276 -15.76 -14.66 1.34
CA PRO A 276 -15.61 -15.60 0.23
C PRO A 276 -15.74 -14.91 -1.13
N GLY A 277 -14.84 -15.19 -2.05
CA GLY A 277 -14.79 -14.54 -3.36
C GLY A 277 -13.51 -14.80 -4.16
N THR A 278 -13.45 -14.23 -5.36
CA THR A 278 -12.25 -14.23 -6.21
C THR A 278 -11.54 -12.89 -6.06
N TYR A 279 -10.24 -12.91 -5.79
CA TYR A 279 -9.45 -11.70 -5.56
C TYR A 279 -8.30 -11.59 -6.55
N ALA A 280 -8.01 -10.36 -6.99
CA ALA A 280 -6.83 -10.01 -7.74
C ALA A 280 -5.84 -9.26 -6.85
N MET A 281 -4.59 -9.71 -6.84
CA MET A 281 -3.47 -9.07 -6.18
C MET A 281 -2.57 -8.42 -7.23
N LEU A 282 -2.23 -7.14 -7.03
CA LEU A 282 -1.59 -6.29 -8.04
C LEU A 282 -0.47 -5.46 -7.42
N CYS A 283 0.57 -5.18 -8.21
CA CYS A 283 1.58 -4.17 -7.88
C CYS A 283 1.65 -3.12 -8.99
N PHE A 284 1.40 -1.87 -8.65
CA PHE A 284 1.46 -0.76 -9.60
C PHE A 284 2.81 -0.03 -9.65
N MET A 285 3.80 -0.45 -8.86
CA MET A 285 5.08 0.27 -8.80
C MET A 285 5.79 0.29 -10.16
N PRO A 286 6.27 1.45 -10.63
CA PRO A 286 7.10 1.53 -11.83
C PRO A 286 8.49 0.97 -11.55
N ASP A 287 8.99 0.13 -12.45
CA ASP A 287 10.41 -0.22 -12.50
C ASP A 287 11.25 1.00 -12.94
N PRO A 288 12.60 0.93 -12.88
CA PRO A 288 13.45 2.04 -13.32
C PRO A 288 13.32 2.42 -14.80
N SER A 289 12.63 1.61 -15.63
CA SER A 289 12.30 1.97 -17.02
C SER A 289 11.01 2.81 -17.12
N GLY A 290 10.28 2.95 -16.02
CA GLY A 290 8.98 3.59 -15.92
C GLY A 290 7.80 2.66 -16.21
N THR A 291 8.03 1.35 -16.40
CA THR A 291 6.96 0.38 -16.65
C THR A 291 6.44 -0.16 -15.32
N SER A 292 5.14 -0.05 -15.05
CA SER A 292 4.55 -0.59 -13.83
C SER A 292 4.65 -2.12 -13.76
N HIS A 293 4.83 -2.67 -12.57
CA HIS A 293 4.99 -4.12 -12.36
C HIS A 293 3.78 -4.91 -12.84
N VAL A 294 2.56 -4.39 -12.66
CA VAL A 294 1.33 -4.98 -13.23
C VAL A 294 1.44 -5.13 -14.75
N MET A 295 2.01 -4.13 -15.45
CA MET A 295 2.22 -4.16 -16.90
C MET A 295 3.35 -5.13 -17.30
N LEU A 296 4.20 -5.52 -16.36
CA LEU A 296 5.20 -6.57 -16.49
C LEU A 296 4.67 -7.96 -16.07
N GLY A 297 3.40 -8.04 -15.66
CA GLY A 297 2.71 -9.29 -15.32
C GLY A 297 2.64 -9.60 -13.82
N MET A 298 2.96 -8.66 -12.93
CA MET A 298 2.84 -8.85 -11.49
C MET A 298 1.37 -8.78 -11.05
N ILE A 299 0.67 -9.89 -11.30
CA ILE A 299 -0.74 -10.14 -11.03
C ILE A 299 -0.86 -11.55 -10.47
N GLU A 300 -1.63 -11.73 -9.41
CA GLU A 300 -2.01 -13.05 -8.91
C GLU A 300 -3.52 -13.09 -8.69
N ILE A 301 -4.17 -14.22 -9.02
CA ILE A 301 -5.60 -14.43 -8.78
C ILE A 301 -5.75 -15.60 -7.80
N PHE A 302 -6.42 -15.37 -6.68
CA PHE A 302 -6.69 -16.41 -5.70
C PHE A 302 -8.15 -16.38 -5.24
N THR A 303 -8.54 -17.42 -4.50
CA THR A 303 -9.89 -17.58 -3.98
C THR A 303 -9.90 -17.61 -2.46
N VAL A 304 -10.94 -16.99 -1.90
CA VAL A 304 -11.27 -17.04 -0.48
C VAL A 304 -12.53 -17.90 -0.31
N GLU A 305 -12.49 -18.91 0.58
CA GLU A 305 -13.58 -19.90 0.81
C GLU A 305 -14.13 -19.92 2.24
#